data_AF-A0A7C2L8S7-F1
#
_entry.id   AF-A0A7C2L8S7-F1
#
_cell.length_a   1.000
_cell.length_b   1.000
_cell.length_c   1.000
_cell.angle_alpha   90.00
_cell.angle_beta   90.00
_cell.angle_gamma   90.00
#
_symmetry.space_group_name_H-M   'P 1'
#
loop_
_entity.id
_entity.type
_entity.pdbx_description
1 polymer ?
#
loop_
_entity_poly.entity_id
_entity_poly.type
_entity_poly.pdbx_seq_one_letter_code
_entity_poly.pdbx_strand_id
1 'polypeptide(L)' 'MAVSARNAFFEELLDLLRELLKGNPEALKLAERLLQAYGERGVRGLREELRALTEEATGHGSKDQED' A
#
# COMPACT_ATOMS: atom_id res chain seq x y z
N MET A 1 -22.56 16.51 -1.68
CA MET A 1 -22.24 15.09 -1.39
C MET A 1 -21.46 15.08 -0.09
N ALA A 2 -21.87 14.31 0.92
CA ALA A 2 -21.15 14.23 2.17
C ALA A 2 -19.88 13.39 1.94
N VAL A 3 -18.71 14.03 1.98
CA VAL A 3 -17.45 13.29 2.07
C VAL A 3 -17.48 12.56 3.41
N SER A 4 -17.52 11.23 3.38
CA SER A 4 -17.49 10.41 4.59
C SER A 4 -16.23 10.77 5.39
N ALA A 5 -16.32 10.90 6.72
CA ALA A 5 -15.16 11.24 7.57
C ALA A 5 -13.94 10.31 7.34
N ARG A 6 -14.21 9.06 6.92
CA ARG A 6 -13.19 8.10 6.49
C ARG A 6 -12.38 8.58 5.28
N ASN A 7 -13.03 9.21 4.29
CA ASN A 7 -12.36 9.71 3.09
C ASN A 7 -11.48 10.92 3.41
N ALA A 8 -11.96 11.84 4.26
CA ALA A 8 -11.17 13.00 4.69
C ALA A 8 -9.88 12.58 5.42
N PHE A 9 -9.97 11.62 6.34
CA PHE A 9 -8.79 11.08 7.03
C PHE A 9 -7.78 10.43 6.06
N PHE A 10 -8.26 9.71 5.04
CA PHE A 10 -7.38 9.09 4.06
C PHE A 10 -6.67 10.11 3.17
N GLU A 11 -7.35 11.19 2.78
CA GLU A 11 -6.76 12.27 2.01
C GLU A 11 -5.68 13.00 2.83
N GLU A 12 -5.95 13.35 4.09
CA GLU A 12 -4.96 13.97 4.98
C GLU A 12 -3.73 13.08 5.21
N LEU A 13 -3.93 11.77 5.41
CA LEU A 13 -2.84 10.82 5.57
C LEU A 13 -2.01 10.68 4.27
N LEU A 14 -2.68 10.69 3.11
CA LEU A 14 -1.99 10.62 1.82
C LEU A 14 -1.11 11.85 1.58
N ASP A 15 -1.61 13.05 1.90
CA ASP A 15 -0.84 14.28 1.77
C ASP A 15 0.35 14.31 2.74
N LEU A 16 0.17 13.85 3.98
CA LEU A 16 1.28 13.68 4.92
C LEU A 16 2.35 12.71 4.39
N LEU A 17 1.94 11.57 3.81
CA LEU A 17 2.87 10.60 3.24
C LEU A 17 3.64 11.18 2.06
N ARG A 18 2.99 11.97 1.20
CA ARG A 18 3.65 12.67 0.07
C ARG A 18 4.71 13.65 0.55
N GLU A 19 4.43 14.42 1.60
CA GLU A 19 5.42 15.34 2.16
C GLU A 19 6.60 14.61 2.80
N LEU A 20 6.32 13.59 3.62
CA LEU A 20 7.35 12.83 4.34
C LEU A 20 8.24 12.01 3.40
N LEU A 21 7.67 11.46 2.33
CA LEU A 21 8.35 10.55 1.42
C LEU A 21 8.74 11.21 0.08
N LYS A 22 8.65 12.54 -0.03
CA LYS A 22 8.99 13.28 -1.26
C LYS A 22 10.40 13.00 -1.82
N GLY A 23 11.34 12.58 -0.97
CA GLY A 23 12.71 12.22 -1.35
C GLY A 23 12.93 10.74 -1.64
N ASN A 24 11.90 9.90 -1.51
CA ASN A 24 11.95 8.46 -1.73
C ASN A 24 10.67 7.99 -2.45
N PRO A 25 10.65 8.08 -3.80
CA PRO A 25 9.45 7.79 -4.58
C PRO A 25 9.02 6.33 -4.48
N GLU A 26 9.95 5.39 -4.31
CA GLU A 26 9.64 3.98 -4.08
C GLU A 26 8.91 3.78 -2.75
N ALA A 27 9.37 4.40 -1.66
CA ALA A 27 8.70 4.33 -0.37
C ALA A 27 7.31 4.97 -0.43
N LEU A 28 7.15 6.09 -1.13
CA LEU A 28 5.85 6.73 -1.33
C LEU A 28 4.89 5.78 -2.06
N LYS A 29 5.33 5.17 -3.15
CA LYS A 29 4.52 4.21 -3.91
C LYS A 29 4.07 3.02 -3.06
N LEU A 30 4.94 2.50 -2.18
CA LEU A 30 4.58 1.43 -1.24
C LEU A 30 3.53 1.90 -0.24
N ALA A 31 3.71 3.09 0.34
CA ALA A 31 2.76 3.65 1.30
C ALA A 31 1.37 3.89 0.67
N GLU A 32 1.32 4.41 -0.56
CA GLU A 32 0.09 4.59 -1.34
C GLU A 32 -0.61 3.26 -1.61
N ARG A 33 0.13 2.24 -2.04
CA ARG A 33 -0.38 0.88 -2.31
C ARG A 33 -1.00 0.25 -1.05
N LEU A 34 -0.33 0.38 0.10
CA LEU A 34 -0.84 -0.11 1.38
C LEU A 34 -2.09 0.64 1.84
N LEU A 35 -2.10 1.97 1.68
CA LEU A 35 -3.24 2.80 2.07
C LEU A 35 -4.46 2.50 1.22
N GLN A 36 -4.28 2.32 -0.08
CA GLN A 36 -5.33 1.92 -1.01
C GLN A 36 -5.90 0.54 -0.64
N ALA A 37 -5.04 -0.46 -0.40
CA ALA A 37 -5.48 -1.80 0.00
C ALA A 37 -6.31 -1.78 1.29
N TYR A 38 -5.93 -0.94 2.26
CA TYR A 38 -6.69 -0.72 3.48
C TYR A 38 -8.01 0.01 3.22
N GLY A 39 -8.03 1.03 2.36
CA GLY A 39 -9.25 1.77 2.00
C GLY A 39 -10.31 0.88 1.35
N GLU A 40 -9.89 0.00 0.44
CA GLU A 40 -10.77 -0.89 -0.31
C GLU A 40 -11.25 -2.11 0.49
N ARG A 41 -10.32 -2.77 1.20
CA ARG A 41 -10.54 -4.11 1.79
C ARG A 41 -10.27 -4.16 3.30
N GLY A 42 -10.03 -3.01 3.94
CA GLY A 42 -9.75 -2.91 5.37
C GLY A 42 -8.43 -3.61 5.78
N VAL A 43 -8.36 -4.02 7.04
CA VAL A 43 -7.17 -4.70 7.60
C VAL A 43 -6.80 -5.96 6.81
N ARG A 44 -7.79 -6.65 6.24
CA ARG A 44 -7.55 -7.83 5.41
C ARG A 44 -6.76 -7.48 4.16
N GLY A 45 -7.17 -6.46 3.41
CA GLY A 45 -6.46 -6.02 2.21
C GLY A 45 -5.04 -5.58 2.51
N LEU A 46 -4.85 -4.82 3.58
CA LEU A 46 -3.53 -4.39 4.03
C LEU A 46 -2.59 -5.60 4.29
N ARG A 47 -3.09 -6.65 4.93
CA ARG A 47 -2.30 -7.86 5.20
C ARG A 47 -1.96 -8.64 3.94
N GLU A 48 -2.90 -8.76 3.01
CA GLU A 48 -2.67 -9.42 1.72
C GLU A 48 -1.61 -8.66 0.92
N GLU A 49 -1.68 -7.32 0.91
CA GLU A 49 -0.72 -6.47 0.21
C GLU A 49 0.69 -6.54 0.81
N LEU A 50 0.79 -6.49 2.14
CA LEU A 50 2.06 -6.67 2.84
C LEU A 50 2.71 -8.03 2.55
N ARG A 51 1.90 -9.09 2.46
CA ARG A 51 2.37 -10.42 2.08
C ARG A 51 2.92 -10.41 0.65
N ALA A 52 2.16 -9.88 -0.31
CA ALA A 52 2.59 -9.81 -1.70
C ALA A 52 3.91 -9.04 -1.84
N LEU A 53 4.03 -7.88 -1.19
CA LEU A 53 5.27 -7.09 -1.18
C LEU A 53 6.45 -7.83 -0.55
N THR A 54 6.20 -8.61 0.50
CA THR A 54 7.25 -9.43 1.13
C THR A 54 7.69 -10.56 0.20
N GLU A 55 6.76 -11.21 -0.50
CA GLU A 55 7.06 -12.26 -1.48
C GLU A 55 7.82 -11.70 -2.69
N GLU A 56 7.41 -10.54 -3.20
CA GLU A 56 8.11 -9.78 -4.26
C GLU A 56 9.55 -9.45 -3.83
N ALA A 57 9.76 -8.97 -2.60
CA ALA A 57 11.07 -8.57 -2.09
C ALA A 57 11.99 -9.75 -1.73
N THR A 58 11.41 -10.89 -1.33
CA THR A 58 12.17 -12.10 -0.92
C THR A 58 12.36 -13.11 -2.05
N GLY A 59 11.83 -12.84 -3.25
CA GLY A 59 11.97 -13.70 -4.42
C GLY A 59 11.22 -15.03 -4.32
N HIS A 60 10.27 -15.18 -3.40
CA HIS A 60 9.52 -16.44 -3.19
C HIS A 60 8.40 -16.69 -4.21
N GLY A 61 8.37 -15.96 -5.32
CA GLY A 61 7.41 -16.10 -6.43
C GLY A 61 7.96 -16.77 -7.70
N SER A 62 9.14 -17.40 -7.65
CA SER A 62 9.72 -18.10 -8.81
C SER A 62 10.36 -19.43 -8.42
N LYS A 63 9.55 -20.32 -7.83
CA LYS A 63 9.77 -21.76 -7.91
C LYS A 63 8.56 -22.35 -8.59
N ASP A 64 8.50 -22.24 -9.91
CA ASP A 64 7.70 -23.08 -10.81
C ASP A 64 8.07 -22.71 -12.25
N GLN A 65 9.28 -23.11 -12.67
CA GLN A 65 9.68 -23.41 -14.06
C GLN A 65 11.15 -23.85 -14.08
N GLU A 66 11.40 -25.08 -13.64
CA GLU A 66 12.52 -25.90 -14.11
C GLU A 66 11.98 -27.32 -14.38
N ASP A 67 12.36 -27.83 -15.55
CA ASP A 67 12.04 -29.09 -16.27
C ASP A 67 10.66 -29.27 -16.94
#